data_AF-A0A0F9BF52-F1
#
_entry.id   AF-A0A0F9BF52-F1
#
_cell.length_a   1.000
_cell.length_b   1.000
_cell.length_c   1.000
_cell.angle_alpha   90.00
_cell.angle_beta   90.00
_cell.angle_gamma   90.00
#
_symmetry.space_group_name_H-M   'P 1'
#
loop_
_entity.id
_entity.type
_entity.pdbx_description
1 polymer ?
#
loop_
_entity_poly.entity_id
_entity_poly.type
_entity_poly.pdbx_seq_one_letter_code
_entity_poly.pdbx_strand_id
1 'polypeptide(L)'
;MKNALNFLIEANKLKEMPRTGWVLMQVKNPESIACHTFRLAVTAWLMSEKAGLNVERAIKIALFHDLGEVYTGDVTPFGYYQGLSRKKKTDEKLLMKWVRLSRNEKEKRAKVKFKREKKSFLKLIITY
;
A
#
# COMPACT_ATOMS: atom_id res chain seq x y z
N MET A 1 -22.02 15.98 -7.17
CA MET A 1 -21.27 15.13 -8.14
C MET A 1 -19.80 15.55 -8.33
N LYS A 2 -19.46 16.84 -8.40
CA LYS A 2 -18.07 17.32 -8.58
C LYS A 2 -17.07 16.72 -7.58
N ASN A 3 -17.49 16.61 -6.32
CA ASN A 3 -16.68 16.07 -5.24
C ASN A 3 -16.41 14.55 -5.35
N ALA A 4 -17.44 13.77 -5.68
CA ALA A 4 -17.28 12.34 -5.96
C ALA A 4 -16.34 12.09 -7.14
N LEU A 5 -16.44 12.91 -8.19
CA LEU A 5 -15.53 12.85 -9.32
C LEU A 5 -14.07 13.16 -8.92
N ASN A 6 -13.84 14.20 -8.11
CA ASN A 6 -12.50 14.53 -7.61
C ASN A 6 -11.91 13.38 -6.80
N PHE A 7 -12.70 12.78 -5.90
CA PHE A 7 -12.27 11.60 -5.13
C PHE A 7 -11.84 10.45 -6.06
N LEU A 8 -12.64 10.14 -7.08
CA LEU A 8 -12.33 9.09 -8.04
C LEU A 8 -11.08 9.40 -8.87
N ILE A 9 -10.88 10.66 -9.28
CA ILE A 9 -9.66 11.10 -9.98
C ILE A 9 -8.42 10.93 -9.08
N GLU A 10 -8.51 11.31 -7.81
CA GLU A 10 -7.40 11.15 -6.88
C GLU A 10 -7.10 9.67 -6.59
N ALA A 11 -8.13 8.84 -6.39
CA ALA A 11 -7.97 7.40 -6.22
C ALA A 11 -7.39 6.71 -7.48
N ASN A 12 -7.67 7.24 -8.67
CA ASN A 12 -7.15 6.69 -9.93
C ASN A 12 -5.62 6.73 -10.02
N LYS A 13 -4.94 7.61 -9.26
CA LYS A 13 -3.47 7.65 -9.17
C LYS A 13 -2.88 6.30 -8.76
N LEU A 14 -3.59 5.50 -7.97
CA LEU A 14 -3.15 4.16 -7.56
C LEU A 14 -2.93 3.19 -8.74
N LYS A 15 -3.50 3.45 -9.92
CA LYS A 15 -3.27 2.65 -11.13
C LYS A 15 -1.87 2.86 -11.71
N GLU A 16 -1.30 4.04 -11.52
CA GLU A 16 0.01 4.41 -12.05
C GLU A 16 1.13 4.19 -11.03
N MET A 17 0.78 3.82 -9.79
CA MET A 17 1.73 3.59 -8.71
C MET A 17 2.11 2.11 -8.61
N PRO A 18 3.32 1.71 -9.05
CA PRO A 18 3.77 0.33 -8.91
C PRO A 18 4.01 -0.02 -7.44
N ARG A 19 3.80 -1.29 -7.07
CA ARG A 19 4.16 -1.77 -5.72
C ARG A 19 5.68 -1.68 -5.53
N THR A 20 6.11 -0.85 -4.59
CA THR A 20 7.51 -0.47 -4.35
C THR A 20 8.39 -1.69 -4.10
N GLY A 21 7.86 -2.73 -3.44
CA GLY A 21 8.59 -3.98 -3.20
C GLY A 21 9.08 -4.64 -4.50
N TRP A 22 8.22 -4.72 -5.52
CA TRP A 22 8.57 -5.30 -6.82
C TRP A 22 9.55 -4.43 -7.60
N VAL A 23 9.41 -3.10 -7.50
CA VAL A 23 10.35 -2.13 -8.08
C VAL A 23 11.75 -2.30 -7.51
N LEU A 24 11.87 -2.41 -6.17
CA LEU A 24 13.15 -2.63 -5.49
C LEU A 24 13.82 -3.95 -5.94
N MET A 25 13.01 -4.97 -6.20
CA MET A 25 13.46 -6.28 -6.70
C MET A 25 13.73 -6.32 -8.20
N GLN A 26 13.55 -5.19 -8.91
CA GLN A 26 13.72 -5.06 -10.37
C GLN A 26 12.82 -6.00 -11.19
N VAL A 27 11.62 -6.29 -10.69
CA VAL A 27 10.61 -7.02 -11.47
C VAL A 27 10.18 -6.15 -12.64
N LYS A 28 10.19 -6.71 -13.86
CA LYS A 28 9.67 -6.03 -15.05
C LYS A 28 8.15 -5.91 -14.96
N ASN A 29 7.62 -4.72 -15.28
CA ASN A 29 6.18 -4.42 -15.28
C ASN A 29 5.48 -4.86 -13.97
N PRO A 30 5.89 -4.30 -12.81
CA PRO A 30 5.31 -4.66 -11.53
C PRO A 30 3.82 -4.29 -11.45
N GLU A 31 3.05 -5.05 -10.66
CA GLU A 31 1.64 -4.70 -10.42
C GLU A 31 1.52 -3.32 -9.77
N SER A 32 0.44 -2.60 -10.09
CA SER A 32 0.09 -1.36 -9.41
C SER A 32 -0.62 -1.63 -8.08
N ILE A 33 -0.71 -0.60 -7.23
CA ILE A 33 -1.47 -0.67 -5.97
C ILE A 33 -2.96 -0.97 -6.25
N ALA A 34 -3.51 -0.42 -7.34
CA ALA A 34 -4.88 -0.72 -7.76
C ALA A 34 -5.06 -2.20 -8.17
N CYS A 35 -4.09 -2.78 -8.92
CA CYS A 35 -4.10 -4.21 -9.26
C CYS A 35 -4.04 -5.10 -8.02
N HIS A 36 -3.17 -4.75 -7.06
CA HIS A 36 -3.07 -5.44 -5.77
C HIS A 36 -4.42 -5.42 -5.02
N THR A 37 -5.00 -4.24 -4.91
CA THR A 37 -6.29 -4.00 -4.22
C THR A 37 -7.43 -4.77 -4.86
N PHE A 38 -7.51 -4.82 -6.20
CA PHE A 38 -8.52 -5.61 -6.91
C PHE A 38 -8.44 -7.10 -6.57
N ARG A 39 -7.23 -7.69 -6.67
CA ARG A 39 -7.02 -9.10 -6.35
C ARG A 39 -7.30 -9.39 -4.86
N LEU A 40 -6.94 -8.47 -3.97
CA LEU A 40 -7.24 -8.58 -2.55
C LEU A 40 -8.76 -8.57 -2.30
N ALA A 41 -9.52 -7.71 -2.96
CA ALA A 41 -10.98 -7.64 -2.80
C ALA A 41 -11.67 -8.95 -3.22
N VAL A 42 -11.25 -9.54 -4.35
CA VAL A 42 -11.74 -10.87 -4.80
C VAL A 42 -11.37 -11.95 -3.78
N THR A 43 -10.14 -11.92 -3.28
CA THR A 43 -9.68 -12.88 -2.25
C THR A 43 -10.49 -12.72 -0.96
N ALA A 44 -10.73 -11.48 -0.52
CA ALA A 44 -11.49 -11.16 0.67
C ALA A 44 -12.93 -11.66 0.55
N TRP A 45 -13.57 -11.50 -0.61
CA TRP A 45 -14.89 -12.07 -0.89
C TRP A 45 -14.91 -13.58 -0.69
N LEU A 46 -14.08 -14.33 -1.44
CA LEU A 46 -14.08 -15.80 -1.41
C LEU A 46 -13.73 -16.35 -0.01
N MET A 47 -12.77 -15.74 0.67
CA MET A 47 -12.32 -16.20 1.99
C MET A 47 -13.31 -15.86 3.09
N SER A 48 -13.97 -14.69 3.01
CA SER A 48 -14.98 -14.31 4.01
C SER A 48 -16.23 -15.18 3.92
N GLU A 49 -16.69 -15.55 2.72
CA GLU A 49 -17.77 -16.52 2.54
C GLU A 49 -17.43 -17.86 3.18
N LYS A 50 -16.25 -18.41 2.85
CA LYS A 50 -15.79 -19.69 3.40
C LYS A 50 -15.65 -19.67 4.93
N ALA A 51 -15.26 -18.54 5.50
CA ALA A 51 -15.05 -18.37 6.93
C ALA A 51 -16.31 -17.94 7.71
N GLY A 52 -17.46 -17.75 7.05
CA GLY A 52 -18.68 -17.24 7.69
C GLY A 52 -18.54 -15.80 8.22
N LEU A 53 -17.67 -14.99 7.61
CA LEU A 53 -17.45 -13.60 7.97
C LEU A 53 -18.35 -12.66 7.15
N ASN A 54 -18.52 -11.42 7.61
CA ASN A 54 -19.26 -10.41 6.85
C ASN A 54 -18.49 -10.04 5.56
N VAL A 55 -19.00 -10.52 4.43
CA VAL A 55 -18.42 -10.36 3.09
C VAL A 55 -18.34 -8.89 2.67
N GLU A 56 -19.42 -8.14 2.85
CA GLU A 56 -19.49 -6.73 2.48
C GLU A 56 -18.42 -5.91 3.20
N ARG A 57 -18.27 -6.13 4.51
CA ARG A 57 -17.27 -5.48 5.33
C ARG A 57 -15.85 -5.88 4.89
N ALA A 58 -15.62 -7.16 4.59
CA ALA A 58 -14.31 -7.64 4.14
C ALA A 58 -13.89 -7.00 2.81
N ILE A 59 -14.81 -6.93 1.83
CA ILE A 59 -14.56 -6.28 0.53
C ILE A 59 -14.31 -4.78 0.73
N LYS A 60 -15.12 -4.09 1.54
CA LYS A 60 -14.91 -2.65 1.84
C LYS A 60 -13.54 -2.40 2.47
N ILE A 61 -13.12 -3.21 3.44
CA ILE A 61 -11.78 -3.11 4.03
C ILE A 61 -10.71 -3.28 2.94
N ALA A 62 -10.81 -4.34 2.12
CA ALA A 62 -9.84 -4.61 1.05
C ALA A 62 -9.74 -3.44 0.06
N LEU A 63 -10.86 -2.88 -0.39
CA LEU A 63 -10.88 -1.77 -1.36
C LEU A 63 -10.21 -0.49 -0.83
N PHE A 64 -10.29 -0.25 0.48
CA PHE A 64 -9.83 1.01 1.08
C PHE A 64 -8.55 0.90 1.91
N HIS A 65 -8.01 -0.29 2.12
CA HIS A 65 -6.86 -0.49 3.02
C HIS A 65 -5.60 0.29 2.62
N ASP A 66 -5.31 0.34 1.32
CA ASP A 66 -4.16 1.05 0.73
C ASP A 66 -4.56 2.39 0.10
N LEU A 67 -5.79 2.87 0.28
CA LEU A 67 -6.23 4.14 -0.33
C LEU A 67 -5.40 5.34 0.18
N GLY A 68 -4.89 5.28 1.41
CA GLY A 68 -3.95 6.28 1.94
C GLY A 68 -2.66 6.40 1.13
N GLU A 69 -2.30 5.39 0.34
CA GLU A 69 -1.07 5.39 -0.46
C GLU A 69 -1.09 6.42 -1.59
N VAL A 70 -2.26 6.95 -1.99
CA VAL A 70 -2.39 8.02 -3.00
C VAL A 70 -1.43 9.19 -2.74
N TYR A 71 -1.25 9.59 -1.47
CA TYR A 71 -0.31 10.65 -1.10
C TYR A 71 0.89 10.18 -0.29
N THR A 72 0.84 8.99 0.34
CA THR A 72 1.97 8.52 1.15
C THR A 72 3.01 7.73 0.34
N GLY A 73 2.60 7.17 -0.80
CA GLY A 73 3.33 6.12 -1.51
C GLY A 73 3.22 4.76 -0.79
N ASP A 74 3.54 3.69 -1.52
CA ASP A 74 3.70 2.34 -0.99
C ASP A 74 5.03 2.25 -0.23
N VAL A 75 4.94 2.30 1.11
CA VAL A 75 6.11 2.28 2.01
C VAL A 75 6.43 0.84 2.40
N THR A 76 7.58 0.36 1.94
CA THR A 76 8.08 -0.97 2.29
C THR A 76 8.93 -0.93 3.58
N PRO A 77 9.22 -2.09 4.21
CA PRO A 77 10.21 -2.17 5.28
C PRO A 77 11.58 -1.58 4.92
N PHE A 78 11.92 -1.61 3.62
CA PHE A 78 13.13 -1.04 3.04
C PHE A 78 13.01 0.44 2.71
N GLY A 79 11.80 1.00 2.57
CA GLY A 79 11.54 2.40 2.22
C GLY A 79 12.02 3.43 3.25
N TYR A 80 12.48 2.99 4.42
CA TYR A 80 13.21 3.81 5.38
C TYR A 80 14.69 4.02 5.00
N TYR A 81 15.18 3.29 3.99
CA TYR A 81 16.48 3.46 3.35
C TYR A 81 16.23 4.05 1.95
N GLN A 82 16.32 5.37 1.82
CA GLN A 82 16.11 6.05 0.55
C GLN A 82 17.20 5.65 -0.46
N GLY A 83 16.81 5.44 -1.73
CA GLY A 83 17.76 5.23 -2.83
C GLY A 83 18.36 3.82 -2.95
N LEU A 84 17.77 2.81 -2.29
CA LEU A 84 18.18 1.42 -2.46
C LEU A 84 17.91 0.95 -3.90
N SER A 85 18.93 0.36 -4.51
CA SER A 85 18.82 -0.26 -5.83
C SER A 85 19.65 -1.53 -5.87
N ARG A 86 19.03 -2.64 -6.28
CA ARG A 86 19.73 -3.93 -6.46
C ARG A 86 20.89 -3.89 -7.47
N LYS A 87 21.10 -2.78 -8.22
CA LYS A 87 22.32 -2.54 -9.01
C LYS A 87 23.59 -2.40 -8.15
N LYS A 88 23.47 -1.88 -6.93
CA LYS A 88 24.60 -1.77 -6.00
C LYS A 88 24.72 -3.09 -5.24
N LYS A 89 25.89 -3.75 -5.31
CA LYS A 89 26.15 -5.03 -4.59
C LYS A 89 25.85 -4.95 -3.08
N THR A 90 26.04 -3.77 -2.47
CA THR A 90 25.71 -3.51 -1.06
C THR A 90 24.21 -3.55 -0.80
N ASP A 91 23.43 -2.90 -1.66
CA ASP A 91 21.98 -2.78 -1.55
C ASP A 91 21.29 -4.10 -1.87
N GLU A 92 21.83 -4.87 -2.84
CA GLU A 92 21.35 -6.23 -3.11
C GLU A 92 21.48 -7.12 -1.88
N LYS A 93 22.64 -7.11 -1.20
CA LYS A 93 22.84 -7.87 0.05
C LYS A 93 21.86 -7.44 1.14
N LEU A 94 21.52 -6.16 1.20
CA LEU A 94 20.53 -5.61 2.14
C LEU A 94 19.10 -6.04 1.78
N LEU A 95 18.71 -5.95 0.52
CA LEU A 95 17.39 -6.36 0.02
C LEU A 95 17.15 -7.86 0.16
N MET A 96 18.21 -8.67 -0.04
CA MET A 96 18.16 -10.13 0.14
C MET A 96 18.09 -10.54 1.62
N LYS A 97 18.44 -9.65 2.55
CA LYS A 97 18.25 -9.89 3.98
C LYS A 97 16.85 -9.42 4.37
N TRP A 98 16.04 -10.34 4.91
CA TRP A 98 14.77 -9.98 5.52
C TRP A 98 15.00 -8.97 6.65
N VAL A 99 14.45 -7.77 6.52
CA VAL A 99 14.56 -6.73 7.56
C VAL A 99 13.81 -7.20 8.80
N ARG A 100 14.57 -7.64 9.81
CA ARG A 100 14.04 -7.99 11.13
C ARG A 100 14.21 -6.80 12.06
N LEU A 101 13.13 -6.05 12.22
CA LEU A 101 13.05 -4.93 13.15
C LEU A 101 12.69 -5.41 14.54
N SER A 102 13.24 -4.76 15.55
CA SER A 102 12.78 -4.91 16.93
C SER A 102 11.31 -4.48 17.08
N ARG A 103 10.65 -4.94 18.13
CA ARG A 103 9.26 -4.55 18.44
C ARG A 103 9.11 -3.04 18.56
N ASN A 104 10.04 -2.39 19.27
CA ASN A 104 10.04 -0.93 19.47
C ASN A 104 10.14 -0.17 18.14
N GLU A 105 10.98 -0.64 17.22
CA GLU A 105 11.10 -0.04 15.88
C GLU A 105 9.82 -0.24 15.06
N LYS A 106 9.22 -1.43 15.09
CA LYS A 106 7.94 -1.69 14.42
C LYS A 106 6.84 -0.77 14.92
N GLU A 107 6.73 -0.59 16.23
CA GLU A 107 5.74 0.30 16.85
C GLU A 107 5.97 1.77 16.48
N LYS A 108 7.24 2.23 16.50
CA LYS A 108 7.60 3.59 16.06
C LYS A 108 7.22 3.81 14.59
N ARG A 109 7.54 2.86 13.72
CA ARG A 109 7.21 2.92 12.29
C ARG A 109 5.70 2.89 12.04
N ALA A 110 4.97 2.03 12.75
CA ALA A 110 3.50 1.95 12.66
C ALA A 110 2.84 3.28 13.04
N LYS A 111 3.29 3.93 14.12
CA LYS A 111 2.80 5.26 14.53
C LYS A 111 3.04 6.32 13.45
N VAL A 112 4.21 6.30 12.80
CA VAL A 112 4.53 7.22 11.70
C VAL A 112 3.66 6.93 10.48
N LYS A 113 3.54 5.66 10.07
CA LYS A 113 2.68 5.22 8.94
C LYS A 113 1.25 5.67 9.16
N PHE A 114 0.69 5.37 10.33
CA PHE A 114 -0.68 5.75 10.70
C PHE A 114 -0.93 7.26 10.60
N LYS A 115 -0.01 8.08 11.12
CA LYS A 115 -0.15 9.56 11.03
C LYS A 115 -0.16 10.04 9.58
N ARG A 116 0.72 9.49 8.73
CA ARG A 116 0.81 9.86 7.30
C ARG A 116 -0.43 9.43 6.54
N GLU A 117 -0.88 8.19 6.73
CA GLU A 117 -2.08 7.65 6.09
C GLU A 117 -3.32 8.40 6.53
N LYS A 118 -3.48 8.68 7.83
CA LYS A 118 -4.59 9.49 8.34
C LYS A 118 -4.65 10.85 7.66
N LYS A 119 -3.50 11.53 7.50
CA LYS A 119 -3.45 12.82 6.78
C LYS A 119 -3.83 12.66 5.30
N SER A 120 -3.40 11.58 4.66
CA SER A 120 -3.75 11.26 3.28
C SER A 120 -5.25 11.03 3.11
N PHE A 121 -5.85 10.21 3.97
CA PHE A 121 -7.30 9.97 3.99
C PHE A 121 -8.09 11.25 4.22
N LEU A 122 -7.71 12.06 5.20
CA LEU A 122 -8.38 13.34 5.45
C LEU A 122 -8.33 14.25 4.23
N LYS A 123 -7.20 14.29 3.51
CA LYS A 123 -7.09 15.06 2.27
C LYS A 123 -8.02 14.53 1.18
N LEU A 124 -8.10 13.21 0.99
CA LEU A 124 -9.03 12.60 0.03
C LEU A 124 -10.50 12.91 0.36
N ILE A 125 -10.86 12.86 1.64
CA ILE A 125 -12.23 13.10 2.11
C ILE A 125 -12.60 14.59 2.05
N ILE A 126 -11.68 15.52 2.34
CA ILE A 126 -11.95 16.98 2.24
C ILE A 126 -12.12 17.42 0.77
N THR A 127 -11.58 16.62 -0.16
CA THR A 127 -11.77 16.84 -1.60
C THR A 127 -13.09 16.21 -2.12
N TYR A 128 -13.76 15.42 -1.27
CA TYR A 128 -15.13 14.90 -1.42
C TYR A 128 -16.16 15.81 -0.70
#